data_AF-A0A842Q6W3-F1
#
_entry.id   AF-A0A842Q6W3-F1
#
_cell.length_a   1.000
_cell.length_b   1.000
_cell.length_c   1.000
_cell.angle_alpha   90.00
_cell.angle_beta   90.00
_cell.angle_gamma   90.00
#
_symmetry.space_group_name_H-M   'P 1'
#
loop_
_entity.id
_entity.type
_entity.pdbx_description
1 polymer ?
#
loop_
_entity_poly.entity_id
_entity_poly.type
_entity_poly.pdbx_seq_one_letter_code
_entity_poly.pdbx_strand_id
1 'polypeptide(L)' 'PEQFPGLVYRMKDPKVAFLLFSSGKIVCTGARKVEDVEFAVKALSKKLKSINAISEY' A
#
# COMPACT_ATOMS: atom_id res chain seq x y z
N PRO A 1 10.75 2.29 16.80
CA PRO A 1 10.55 3.43 15.86
C PRO A 1 11.85 4.01 15.25
N GLU A 2 13.03 3.63 15.73
CA GLU A 2 14.33 4.21 15.32
C GLU A 2 14.91 3.78 13.96
N GLN A 3 14.36 2.77 13.26
CA GLN A 3 15.01 2.24 12.04
C GLN A 3 14.28 2.50 10.71
N PHE A 4 12.98 2.81 10.69
CA PHE A 4 12.28 3.16 9.44
C PHE A 4 11.02 4.01 9.70
N PRO A 5 10.84 5.15 9.01
CA PRO A 5 9.75 6.09 9.29
C PRO A 5 8.39 5.71 8.66
N GLY A 6 8.25 4.51 8.08
CA GLY A 6 7.04 4.07 7.37
C GLY A 6 6.52 2.71 7.80
N LEU A 7 5.31 2.36 7.33
CA LEU A 7 4.72 1.03 7.51
C LEU A 7 4.99 0.17 6.28
N VAL A 8 5.46 -1.06 6.50
CA VAL A 8 5.65 -2.05 5.43
C VAL A 8 4.44 -2.98 5.39
N TYR A 9 3.67 -2.93 4.31
CA TYR A 9 2.54 -3.84 4.06
C TYR A 9 2.88 -4.77 2.89
N ARG A 10 2.60 -6.07 3.02
CA ARG A 10 2.91 -7.08 1.99
C ARG A 10 1.63 -7.75 1.50
N MET A 11 1.46 -7.75 0.18
CA MET A 11 0.37 -8.43 -0.51
C MET A 11 0.92 -9.67 -1.23
N LYS A 12 0.20 -10.79 -1.16
CA LYS A 12 0.63 -12.06 -1.77
C LYS A 12 0.25 -12.14 -3.25
N ASP A 13 -0.88 -11.58 -3.63
CA ASP A 13 -1.42 -11.64 -4.99
C ASP A 13 -2.03 -10.29 -5.40
N PRO A 14 -1.38 -9.54 -6.31
CA PRO A 14 -0.04 -9.77 -6.84
C PRO A 14 1.03 -9.68 -5.73
N LYS A 15 2.17 -10.34 -5.92
CA LYS A 15 3.26 -10.36 -4.93
C LYS A 15 3.98 -9.01 -4.89
N VAL A 16 3.51 -8.10 -4.03
CA VAL A 16 4.03 -6.75 -3.89
C VAL A 16 4.25 -6.33 -2.44
N ALA A 17 5.10 -5.34 -2.24
CA ALA A 17 5.28 -4.65 -0.96
C ALA A 17 4.98 -3.16 -1.10
N PHE A 18 4.31 -2.61 -0.09
CA PHE A 18 4.00 -1.20 0.05
C PHE A 18 4.79 -0.60 1.19
N LEU A 19 5.38 0.57 0.96
CA LEU A 19 5.91 1.45 2.00
C LEU A 19 4.95 2.63 2.13
N LEU A 20 4.31 2.74 3.29
CA LEU A 20 3.34 3.79 3.59
C LEU A 20 3.97 4.80 4.54
N PHE A 21 3.91 6.08 4.19
CA PHE A 21 4.43 7.17 5.03
C PHE A 21 3.28 8.00 5.59
N SER A 22 3.49 8.59 6.77
CA SER A 22 2.49 9.46 7.43
C SER A 22 2.10 10.69 6.59
N SER A 23 2.93 11.07 5.61
CA SER A 23 2.64 12.12 4.63
C SER A 23 1.61 11.73 3.56
N GLY A 24 1.16 10.47 3.55
CA GLY A 24 0.28 9.93 2.50
C GLY A 24 1.03 9.44 1.26
N LYS A 25 2.36 9.60 1.18
CA LYS A 25 3.17 9.01 0.11
C LYS A 25 3.16 7.48 0.23
N ILE A 26 3.08 6.82 -0.93
CA ILE A 26 3.08 5.36 -1.05
C ILE A 26 4.13 4.96 -2.08
N VAL A 27 4.95 3.98 -1.73
CA VAL A 27 5.83 3.28 -2.69
C VAL A 27 5.30 1.85 -2.84
N CYS A 28 5.03 1.42 -4.06
CA CYS A 28 4.67 0.04 -4.40
C CYS A 28 5.83 -0.60 -5.18
N THR A 29 6.28 -1.79 -4.77
CA THR A 29 7.38 -2.52 -5.43
C THR A 29 7.10 -4.02 -5.52
N GLY A 30 7.75 -4.69 -6.47
CA GLY A 30 7.62 -6.14 -6.71
C GLY A 30 6.62 -6.54 -7.80
N ALA A 31 5.83 -5.58 -8.29
CA ALA A 31 4.94 -5.80 -9.44
C ALA A 31 5.74 -6.05 -10.72
N ARG A 32 5.21 -6.89 -11.62
CA ARG A 32 5.84 -7.20 -12.92
C ARG A 32 5.18 -6.47 -14.08
N LYS A 33 3.94 -6.03 -13.89
CA LYS A 33 3.15 -5.30 -14.88
C LYS A 33 2.47 -4.10 -14.24
N VAL A 34 2.08 -3.12 -15.05
CA VAL A 34 1.40 -1.90 -14.57
C VAL A 34 0.03 -2.24 -14.00
N GLU A 35 -0.67 -3.20 -14.59
CA GLU A 35 -1.99 -3.64 -14.15
C GLU A 35 -1.96 -4.24 -12.74
N ASP A 36 -0.87 -4.92 -12.37
CA ASP A 36 -0.65 -5.44 -11.02
C ASP A 36 -0.56 -4.30 -9.99
N VAL A 37 0.12 -3.20 -10.37
CA VAL A 37 0.23 -2.01 -9.52
C VAL A 37 -1.14 -1.39 -9.31
N GLU A 38 -1.90 -1.19 -10.38
CA GLU A 38 -3.24 -0.62 -10.30
C GLU A 38 -4.18 -1.45 -9.43
N PHE A 39 -4.17 -2.77 -9.61
CA PHE A 39 -4.95 -3.69 -8.79
C PHE A 39 -4.53 -3.60 -7.32
N ALA A 40 -3.23 -3.68 -7.05
CA ALA A 40 -2.73 -3.71 -5.69
C ALA A 40 -3.01 -2.39 -4.95
N VAL A 41 -2.89 -1.24 -5.62
CA VAL A 41 -3.24 0.08 -5.05
C VAL A 41 -4.72 0.16 -4.74
N LYS A 42 -5.61 -0.30 -5.64
CA LYS A 42 -7.06 -0.36 -5.38
C LYS A 42 -7.39 -1.24 -4.18
N ALA A 43 -6.79 -2.43 -4.11
CA ALA A 43 -6.98 -3.35 -2.99
C ALA A 43 -6.46 -2.78 -1.66
N LEU A 44 -5.29 -2.12 -1.67
CA LEU A 44 -4.76 -1.41 -0.50
C LEU A 44 -5.71 -0.28 -0.06
N SER A 45 -6.18 0.56 -0.98
CA SER A 45 -7.11 1.66 -0.66
C SER A 45 -8.39 1.13 -0.01
N LYS A 46 -9.00 0.08 -0.57
CA LYS A 46 -10.18 -0.57 0.02
C LYS A 46 -9.89 -1.12 1.42
N LYS A 47 -8.72 -1.74 1.63
CA LYS A 47 -8.31 -2.27 2.93
C LYS A 47 -8.15 -1.16 3.97
N LEU A 48 -7.47 -0.06 3.64
CA LEU A 48 -7.26 1.07 4.54
C LEU A 48 -8.59 1.74 4.91
N LYS A 49 -9.52 1.87 3.96
CA LYS A 49 -10.88 2.35 4.23
C LYS A 49 -11.65 1.42 5.17
N SER A 50 -11.58 0.10 4.96
CA SER A 50 -12.29 -0.88 5.81
C SER A 50 -11.88 -0.87 7.29
N ILE A 51 -10.73 -0.30 7.61
CA ILE A 51 -10.22 -0.15 8.98
C ILE A 51 -10.26 1.30 9.47
N ASN A 52 -10.94 2.19 8.74
CA ASN A 52 -11.02 3.63 9.01
C ASN A 52 -9.65 4.31 9.15
N ALA A 53 -8.62 3.81 8.45
CA ALA A 53 -7.28 4.40 8.46
C ALA A 53 -7.16 5.61 7.52
N ILE A 54 -8.05 5.73 6.54
CA ILE A 54 -8.14 6.87 5.61
C ILE A 54 -9.62 7.20 5.37
N SER A 55 -9.93 8.48 5.14
CA SER A 55 -11.30 8.95 4.91
C SER A 55 -11.82 8.55 3.53
N GLU A 56 -13.15 8.43 3.41
CA GLU A 56 -13.84 8.49 2.13
C GLU A 56 -13.92 9.96 1.70
N TYR A 57 -13.44 10.26 0.51
CA TYR A 57 -13.86 11.45 -0.24
C TYR A 57 -14.98 11.03 -1.18
#